data_AF-A0A0C9V779-F1
#
_entry.id   AF-A0A0C9V779-F1
#
_cell.length_a   1.000
_cell.length_b   1.000
_cell.length_c   1.000
_cell.angle_alpha   90.00
_cell.angle_beta   90.00
_cell.angle_gamma   90.00
#
_symmetry.space_group_name_H-M   'P 1'
#
loop_
_entity.id
_entity.type
_entity.pdbx_description
1 polymer ?
#
loop_
_entity_poly.entity_id
_entity_poly.type
_entity_poly.pdbx_seq_one_letter_code
_entity_poly.pdbx_strand_id
1 'polypeptide(L)'
;MSQSTIIFSLSLHSLTNSVVDLTPHATPGKFRLLDCCQFLDNDVLAIHEFPDFPSLEYAAISYVWKGLSVNNSTAAVQGRYGTFTIKGAEAGDPISINVLKHVCTATIQSKATYLWLDGLCIMQSNGDDKAWQIGRMYNIYKSCTLCIVLPGGIQRLVQPEDDEPVTWIQRSWTLQEVLAPPRVGILFSWKYGEYRRSQSCSAAFTYTQVIKDESALCSLEHALSVHSGHLTLVTEQKVFKHLTLKIFGRINDAHVHTLLAILDGGRAGSEPGTQAIWRSSLMRTCTYPVDAVYSIMGVFGVTLDPHLFKQGDRQAATVALAREILKNGGKASWLAPGLQLPPCKGLSSFPEFPHVQAVGQATLTTEDGDRPVADLLPLVGKGWLQGIPMGTMDDTGYLTFSSKAAILVPAGHQSPSGDSFNKHVLQVTDETQLTAGDGSVWKIHPDGEEAHGPQMRTFIVFLGSLTQYNSSVFGRRIDPWAERAMLVEEHEARKFHRRSYFMLPLALKPYIERCQSYTFCLGGPV
;
A
#
# COMPACT_ATOMS: atom_id res chain seq x y z
N MET A 1 6.47 33.20 -10.70
CA MET A 1 5.19 32.65 -10.21
C MET A 1 4.37 32.28 -11.41
N SER A 2 3.97 31.01 -11.56
CA SER A 2 3.03 30.59 -12.59
C SER A 2 1.72 31.36 -12.40
N GLN A 3 1.30 32.17 -13.38
CA GLN A 3 0.02 32.87 -13.33
C GLN A 3 -1.10 31.82 -13.25
N SER A 4 -1.96 31.93 -12.25
CA SER A 4 -3.15 31.10 -12.10
C SER A 4 -4.41 31.94 -12.30
N THR A 5 -5.53 31.30 -12.60
CA THR A 5 -6.82 31.97 -12.79
C THR A 5 -7.85 31.37 -11.84
N ILE A 6 -8.61 32.21 -11.15
CA ILE A 6 -9.75 31.75 -10.34
C ILE A 6 -10.85 31.34 -11.31
N ILE A 7 -11.18 30.05 -11.34
CA ILE A 7 -12.19 29.50 -12.24
C ILE A 7 -13.54 29.28 -11.53
N PHE A 8 -13.51 29.07 -10.21
CA PHE A 8 -14.69 28.88 -9.38
C PHE A 8 -14.54 29.67 -8.09
N SER A 9 -15.62 30.35 -7.68
CA SER A 9 -15.68 31.14 -6.46
C SER A 9 -17.10 31.16 -5.92
N LEU A 10 -17.31 30.69 -4.70
CA LEU A 10 -18.61 30.72 -4.03
C LEU A 10 -18.46 30.95 -2.52
N SER A 11 -19.35 31.72 -1.91
CA SER A 11 -19.31 31.94 -0.45
C SER A 11 -19.66 30.66 0.32
N LEU A 12 -19.07 30.46 1.50
CA LEU A 12 -19.34 29.27 2.33
C LEU A 12 -20.81 29.18 2.76
N HIS A 13 -21.48 30.33 2.97
CA HIS A 13 -22.90 30.37 3.26
C HIS A 13 -23.74 29.77 2.12
N SER A 14 -23.38 30.05 0.87
CA SER A 14 -24.08 29.54 -0.32
C SER A 14 -23.71 28.09 -0.65
N LEU A 15 -22.65 27.53 -0.07
CA LEU A 15 -22.27 26.13 -0.29
C LEU A 15 -23.17 25.14 0.46
N THR A 16 -23.75 25.53 1.59
CA THR A 16 -24.53 24.62 2.44
C THR A 16 -25.66 23.94 1.67
N ASN A 17 -25.65 22.60 1.65
CA ASN A 17 -26.57 21.73 0.92
C ASN A 17 -26.57 21.96 -0.61
N SER A 18 -25.50 22.52 -1.16
CA SER A 18 -25.32 22.70 -2.60
C SER A 18 -24.56 21.53 -3.25
N VAL A 19 -24.57 21.51 -4.58
CA VAL A 19 -23.73 20.64 -5.40
C VAL A 19 -22.72 21.54 -6.14
N VAL A 20 -21.44 21.37 -5.86
CA VAL A 20 -20.37 22.06 -6.58
C VAL A 20 -20.13 21.35 -7.92
N ASP A 21 -20.26 22.08 -9.02
CA ASP A 21 -19.99 21.58 -10.37
C ASP A 21 -18.87 22.40 -11.02
N LEU A 22 -17.73 21.76 -11.28
CA LEU A 22 -16.59 22.38 -11.95
C LEU A 22 -16.67 22.31 -13.48
N THR A 23 -17.56 21.49 -14.03
CA THR A 23 -17.67 21.23 -15.47
C THR A 23 -17.78 22.50 -16.32
N PRO A 24 -18.60 23.51 -15.96
CA PRO A 24 -18.72 24.72 -16.78
C PRO A 24 -17.58 25.72 -16.58
N HIS A 25 -16.66 25.46 -15.64
CA HIS A 25 -15.65 26.41 -15.18
C HIS A 25 -14.22 25.97 -15.48
N ALA A 26 -13.98 24.65 -15.54
CA ALA A 26 -12.66 24.04 -15.55
C ALA A 26 -12.25 23.54 -16.95
N THR A 27 -10.96 23.64 -17.27
CA THR A 27 -10.38 23.15 -18.54
C THR A 27 -9.72 21.78 -18.35
N PRO A 28 -10.17 20.69 -19.00
CA PRO A 28 -9.58 19.36 -18.83
C PRO A 28 -8.05 19.33 -18.98
N GLY A 29 -7.37 18.53 -18.15
CA GLY A 29 -5.92 18.37 -18.21
C GLY A 29 -5.13 19.55 -17.62
N LYS A 30 -5.69 20.17 -16.58
CA LYS A 30 -5.06 21.29 -15.85
C LYS A 30 -4.96 21.00 -14.36
N PHE A 31 -3.97 21.61 -13.71
CA PHE A 31 -3.82 21.52 -12.26
C PHE A 31 -4.75 22.53 -11.59
N ARG A 32 -5.36 22.13 -10.48
CA ARG A 32 -6.25 22.97 -9.71
C ARG A 32 -5.93 22.87 -8.24
N LEU A 33 -6.08 23.98 -7.53
CA LEU A 33 -5.88 24.05 -6.09
C LEU A 33 -6.91 25.01 -5.48
N LEU A 34 -7.39 24.64 -4.29
CA LEU A 34 -8.21 25.49 -3.43
C LEU A 34 -7.33 26.54 -2.75
N ASP A 35 -7.80 27.78 -2.68
CA ASP A 35 -7.14 28.87 -1.96
C ASP A 35 -7.57 28.89 -0.48
N CYS A 36 -6.65 28.52 0.42
CA CYS A 36 -6.94 28.44 1.86
C CYS A 36 -7.12 29.82 2.50
N CYS A 37 -6.49 30.87 1.98
CA CYS A 37 -6.64 32.23 2.49
C CYS A 37 -8.05 32.75 2.17
N GLN A 38 -8.53 32.57 0.94
CA GLN A 38 -9.92 32.91 0.60
C GLN A 38 -10.93 32.12 1.46
N PHE A 39 -10.64 30.85 1.73
CA PHE A 39 -11.51 29.99 2.53
C PHE A 39 -11.60 30.43 4.01
N LEU A 40 -10.49 30.87 4.60
CA LEU A 40 -10.41 31.23 6.01
C LEU A 40 -10.73 32.69 6.29
N ASP A 41 -10.21 33.61 5.47
CA ASP A 41 -10.25 35.05 5.74
C ASP A 41 -11.51 35.71 5.16
N ASN A 42 -12.01 35.18 4.03
CA ASN A 42 -13.13 35.77 3.30
C ASN A 42 -14.39 34.88 3.27
N ASP A 43 -14.36 33.70 3.90
CA ASP A 43 -15.41 32.68 3.82
C ASP A 43 -15.83 32.40 2.35
N VAL A 44 -14.84 32.20 1.47
CA VAL A 44 -15.05 31.87 0.05
C VAL A 44 -14.29 30.59 -0.34
N LEU A 45 -15.01 29.64 -0.95
CA LEU A 45 -14.38 28.55 -1.70
C LEU A 45 -13.93 29.10 -3.06
N ALA A 46 -12.65 29.39 -3.19
CA ALA A 46 -12.02 29.77 -4.46
C ALA A 46 -11.11 28.65 -4.98
N ILE A 47 -11.24 28.30 -6.25
CA ILE A 47 -10.41 27.28 -6.92
C ILE A 47 -9.64 27.95 -8.06
N HIS A 48 -8.33 27.83 -7.99
CA HIS A 48 -7.40 28.31 -9.01
C HIS A 48 -7.08 27.19 -9.99
N GLU A 49 -7.06 27.52 -11.28
CA GLU A 49 -6.52 26.68 -12.35
C GLU A 49 -5.13 27.17 -12.75
N PHE A 50 -4.22 26.22 -12.95
CA PHE A 50 -2.83 26.46 -13.31
C PHE A 50 -2.52 25.83 -14.68
N PRO A 51 -1.85 26.57 -15.58
CA PRO A 51 -1.51 26.08 -16.91
C PRO A 51 -0.50 24.93 -16.88
N ASP A 52 0.43 24.99 -15.91
CA ASP A 52 1.55 24.08 -15.69
C ASP A 52 1.57 23.59 -14.24
N PHE A 53 2.44 22.63 -13.94
CA PHE A 53 2.60 22.11 -12.58
C PHE A 53 2.97 23.27 -11.62
N PRO A 54 2.20 23.50 -10.55
CA PRO A 54 2.37 24.68 -9.69
C PRO A 54 3.72 24.63 -8.97
N SER A 55 4.55 25.67 -9.17
CA SER A 55 5.82 25.88 -8.46
C SER A 55 5.61 26.71 -7.18
N LEU A 56 4.65 26.32 -6.35
CA LEU A 56 4.27 27.01 -5.13
C LEU A 56 3.97 26.00 -4.01
N GLU A 57 3.89 26.48 -2.78
CA GLU A 57 3.63 25.65 -1.60
C GLU A 57 2.13 25.33 -1.48
N TYR A 58 1.79 24.04 -1.55
CA TYR A 58 0.45 23.53 -1.33
C TYR A 58 0.46 22.26 -0.46
N ALA A 59 -0.61 22.03 0.28
CA ALA A 59 -0.87 20.74 0.93
C ALA A 59 -1.77 19.86 0.05
N ALA A 60 -1.74 18.55 0.27
CA ALA A 60 -2.67 17.60 -0.37
C ALA A 60 -3.45 16.81 0.66
N ILE A 61 -4.73 16.52 0.41
CA ILE A 61 -5.56 15.70 1.30
C ILE A 61 -5.49 14.23 0.88
N SER A 62 -5.35 13.35 1.86
CA SER A 62 -5.58 11.91 1.73
C SER A 62 -6.75 11.50 2.65
N TYR A 63 -7.84 10.99 2.09
CA TYR A 63 -9.06 10.66 2.84
C TYR A 63 -9.85 9.53 2.19
N VAL A 64 -10.79 8.96 2.94
CA VAL A 64 -11.77 7.98 2.43
C VAL A 64 -13.00 8.67 1.84
N TRP A 65 -13.41 8.29 0.62
CA TRP A 65 -14.63 8.80 -0.02
C TRP A 65 -15.90 8.44 0.75
N LYS A 66 -15.88 7.33 1.50
CA LYS A 66 -16.89 6.95 2.48
C LYS A 66 -16.19 6.65 3.80
N GLY A 67 -16.35 7.54 4.76
CA GLY A 67 -15.73 7.49 6.07
C GLY A 67 -16.73 7.32 7.20
N LEU A 68 -16.37 7.87 8.35
CA LEU A 68 -17.20 7.87 9.54
C LEU A 68 -18.33 8.88 9.36
N SER A 69 -19.56 8.41 9.57
CA SER A 69 -20.74 9.26 9.58
C SER A 69 -20.71 10.25 10.75
N VAL A 70 -21.39 11.38 10.57
CA VAL A 70 -21.70 12.29 11.68
C VAL A 70 -22.51 11.55 12.76
N ASN A 71 -22.12 11.72 14.01
CA ASN A 71 -22.81 11.16 15.17
C ASN A 71 -23.30 12.28 16.12
N ASN A 72 -24.13 11.95 17.11
CA ASN A 72 -24.73 12.95 18.00
C ASN A 72 -23.70 13.84 18.73
N SER A 73 -22.50 13.32 19.01
CA SER A 73 -21.43 14.08 19.67
C SER A 73 -20.69 15.04 18.74
N THR A 74 -20.70 14.79 17.42
CA THR A 74 -20.05 15.63 16.39
C THR A 74 -21.03 16.53 15.64
N ALA A 75 -22.33 16.23 15.68
CA ALA A 75 -23.39 16.96 15.00
C ALA A 75 -23.45 18.44 15.40
N ALA A 76 -23.27 18.77 16.68
CA ALA A 76 -23.31 20.17 17.15
C ALA A 76 -22.13 21.01 16.63
N VAL A 77 -20.94 20.40 16.51
CA VAL A 77 -19.72 21.07 16.01
C VAL A 77 -19.78 21.21 14.48
N GLN A 78 -20.33 20.20 13.80
CA GLN A 78 -20.40 20.15 12.33
C GLN A 78 -21.57 20.90 11.72
N GLY A 79 -22.68 20.99 12.45
CA GLY A 79 -23.85 21.77 12.04
C GLY A 79 -23.60 23.27 11.92
N ARG A 80 -22.44 23.77 12.39
CA ARG A 80 -22.10 25.20 12.37
C ARG A 80 -22.00 25.77 10.95
N TYR A 81 -21.47 25.00 10.00
CA TYR A 81 -21.24 25.47 8.62
C TYR A 81 -21.91 24.60 7.55
N GLY A 82 -22.41 23.40 7.89
CA GLY A 82 -23.05 22.52 6.93
C GLY A 82 -22.07 21.75 6.03
N THR A 83 -22.62 21.14 4.98
CA THR A 83 -21.89 20.29 4.03
C THR A 83 -22.31 20.60 2.59
N PHE A 84 -21.53 20.13 1.62
CA PHE A 84 -21.87 20.19 0.19
C PHE A 84 -21.39 18.92 -0.53
N THR A 85 -21.94 18.64 -1.71
CA THR A 85 -21.50 17.51 -2.55
C THR A 85 -20.83 18.00 -3.84
N ILE A 86 -20.23 17.08 -4.59
CA ILE A 86 -19.55 17.37 -5.84
C ILE A 86 -20.25 16.65 -6.98
N LYS A 87 -20.49 17.36 -8.08
CA LYS A 87 -21.04 16.80 -9.31
C LYS A 87 -20.12 15.71 -9.86
N GLY A 88 -20.67 14.52 -10.12
CA GLY A 88 -19.91 13.37 -10.61
C GLY A 88 -19.22 12.54 -9.52
N ALA A 89 -19.36 12.92 -8.25
CA ALA A 89 -18.87 12.15 -7.11
C ALA A 89 -19.89 12.05 -5.96
N GLU A 90 -21.18 12.11 -6.30
CA GLU A 90 -22.31 12.06 -5.36
C GLU A 90 -22.43 10.71 -4.63
N ALA A 91 -21.76 9.67 -5.13
CA ALA A 91 -21.68 8.38 -4.46
C ALA A 91 -20.78 8.42 -3.21
N GLY A 92 -19.91 9.42 -3.08
CA GLY A 92 -19.11 9.66 -1.89
C GLY A 92 -19.85 10.46 -0.82
N ASP A 93 -19.18 10.65 0.30
CA ASP A 93 -19.67 11.47 1.41
C ASP A 93 -19.71 12.96 1.04
N PRO A 94 -20.69 13.71 1.56
CA PRO A 94 -20.66 15.17 1.47
C PRO A 94 -19.46 15.73 2.24
N ILE A 95 -18.86 16.78 1.69
CA ILE A 95 -17.71 17.48 2.27
C ILE A 95 -18.20 18.38 3.41
N SER A 96 -17.64 18.21 4.61
CA SER A 96 -17.89 19.13 5.72
C SER A 96 -17.08 20.42 5.56
N ILE A 97 -17.78 21.56 5.54
CA ILE A 97 -17.15 22.89 5.50
C ILE A 97 -16.29 23.09 6.76
N ASN A 98 -16.75 22.58 7.92
CA ASN A 98 -15.98 22.68 9.15
C ASN A 98 -14.66 21.87 9.07
N VAL A 99 -14.71 20.62 8.59
CA VAL A 99 -13.48 19.82 8.40
C VAL A 99 -12.53 20.50 7.44
N LEU A 100 -13.02 21.08 6.34
CA LEU A 100 -12.19 21.88 5.45
C LEU A 100 -11.58 23.11 6.13
N LYS A 101 -12.26 23.77 7.08
CA LYS A 101 -11.65 24.85 7.88
C LYS A 101 -10.46 24.34 8.68
N HIS A 102 -10.57 23.18 9.35
CA HIS A 102 -9.44 22.58 10.06
C HIS A 102 -8.27 22.25 9.12
N VAL A 103 -8.56 21.70 7.94
CA VAL A 103 -7.52 21.37 6.95
C VAL A 103 -6.86 22.61 6.38
N CYS A 104 -7.62 23.65 6.04
CA CYS A 104 -7.07 24.92 5.57
C CYS A 104 -6.18 25.56 6.65
N THR A 105 -6.62 25.56 7.91
CA THR A 105 -5.80 26.06 9.04
C THR A 105 -4.49 25.27 9.17
N ALA A 106 -4.55 23.93 9.12
CA ALA A 106 -3.35 23.09 9.17
C ALA A 106 -2.40 23.34 7.98
N THR A 107 -2.97 23.65 6.81
CA THR A 107 -2.23 23.99 5.58
C THR A 107 -1.45 25.29 5.74
N ILE A 108 -2.12 26.37 6.18
CA ILE A 108 -1.50 27.68 6.46
C ILE A 108 -0.40 27.55 7.53
N GLN A 109 -0.68 26.86 8.64
CA GLN A 109 0.29 26.63 9.72
C GLN A 109 1.50 25.80 9.25
N SER A 110 1.34 25.00 8.19
CA SER A 110 2.40 24.21 7.57
C SER A 110 3.17 24.96 6.48
N LYS A 111 2.93 26.27 6.33
CA LYS A 111 3.57 27.18 5.36
C LYS A 111 3.16 26.95 3.89
N ALA A 112 1.97 26.40 3.67
CA ALA A 112 1.36 26.29 2.34
C ALA A 112 0.10 27.17 2.29
N THR A 113 -0.21 27.75 1.13
CA THR A 113 -1.39 28.62 0.95
C THR A 113 -2.50 27.97 0.14
N TYR A 114 -2.15 26.91 -0.59
CA TYR A 114 -3.05 26.19 -1.47
C TYR A 114 -3.27 24.76 -1.01
N LEU A 115 -4.38 24.17 -1.42
CA LEU A 115 -4.78 22.83 -1.03
C LEU A 115 -5.25 22.02 -2.25
N TRP A 116 -4.70 20.83 -2.41
CA TRP A 116 -5.19 19.84 -3.36
C TRP A 116 -6.12 18.84 -2.67
N LEU A 117 -7.34 18.73 -3.18
CA LEU A 117 -8.36 17.76 -2.79
C LEU A 117 -8.89 17.14 -4.07
N ASP A 118 -8.73 15.83 -4.27
CA ASP A 118 -9.12 15.14 -5.51
C ASP A 118 -10.57 15.45 -5.92
N GLY A 119 -11.51 15.44 -4.96
CA GLY A 119 -12.91 15.80 -5.18
C GLY A 119 -13.12 17.20 -5.79
N LEU A 120 -12.29 18.19 -5.44
CA LEU A 120 -12.42 19.58 -5.91
C LEU A 120 -11.36 20.02 -6.93
N CYS A 121 -10.34 19.19 -7.19
CA CYS A 121 -9.24 19.53 -8.08
C CYS A 121 -9.25 18.70 -9.37
N ILE A 122 -10.00 17.59 -9.38
CA ILE A 122 -10.22 16.75 -10.55
C ILE A 122 -11.65 16.97 -11.05
N MET A 123 -11.84 17.07 -12.37
CA MET A 123 -13.17 17.13 -12.97
C MET A 123 -13.84 15.75 -12.87
N GLN A 124 -14.63 15.54 -11.82
CA GLN A 124 -15.20 14.22 -11.50
C GLN A 124 -16.15 13.64 -12.56
N SER A 125 -16.73 14.49 -13.41
CA SER A 125 -17.57 14.06 -14.54
C SER A 125 -16.83 13.93 -15.87
N ASN A 126 -15.50 14.13 -15.91
CA ASN A 126 -14.69 14.06 -17.13
C ASN A 126 -13.67 12.90 -17.05
N GLY A 127 -13.80 11.92 -17.95
CA GLY A 127 -12.94 10.74 -18.00
C GLY A 127 -11.49 11.04 -18.39
N ASP A 128 -11.30 11.97 -19.33
CA ASP A 128 -9.97 12.35 -19.82
C ASP A 128 -9.18 13.13 -18.76
N ASP A 129 -9.83 14.05 -18.03
CA ASP A 129 -9.22 14.75 -16.90
C ASP A 129 -8.85 13.78 -15.78
N LYS A 130 -9.72 12.80 -15.46
CA LYS A 130 -9.40 11.74 -14.49
C LYS A 130 -8.17 10.93 -14.90
N ALA A 131 -8.14 10.44 -16.14
CA ALA A 131 -6.99 9.70 -16.66
C ALA A 131 -5.71 10.55 -16.63
N TRP A 132 -5.81 11.81 -17.05
CA TRP A 132 -4.70 12.76 -17.02
C TRP A 132 -4.17 13.01 -15.61
N GLN A 133 -5.07 13.19 -14.62
CA GLN A 133 -4.73 13.41 -13.21
C GLN A 133 -4.13 12.15 -12.59
N ILE A 134 -4.70 10.96 -12.83
CA ILE A 134 -4.17 9.66 -12.34
C ILE A 134 -2.72 9.48 -12.77
N GLY A 135 -2.40 9.76 -14.04
CA GLY A 135 -1.02 9.72 -14.56
C GLY A 135 -0.05 10.70 -13.90
N ARG A 136 -0.56 11.65 -13.11
CA ARG A 136 0.21 12.74 -12.45
C ARG A 136 0.07 12.75 -10.93
N MET A 137 -0.79 11.91 -10.34
CA MET A 137 -1.06 11.90 -8.90
C MET A 137 0.21 11.72 -8.06
N TYR A 138 1.14 10.86 -8.49
CA TYR A 138 2.41 10.70 -7.80
C TYR A 138 3.16 12.03 -7.68
N ASN A 139 3.26 12.80 -8.76
CA ASN A 139 3.96 14.08 -8.77
C ASN A 139 3.20 15.14 -7.96
N ILE A 140 1.86 15.10 -7.96
CA ILE A 140 1.02 15.95 -7.12
C ILE A 140 1.29 15.69 -5.63
N TYR A 141 1.38 14.43 -5.20
CA TYR A 141 1.73 14.13 -3.81
C TYR A 141 3.20 14.40 -3.50
N LYS A 142 4.11 14.08 -4.42
CA LYS A 142 5.55 14.29 -4.25
C LYS A 142 5.92 15.76 -4.06
N SER A 143 5.22 16.66 -4.75
CA SER A 143 5.55 18.09 -4.76
C SER A 143 4.79 18.89 -3.71
N CYS A 144 3.91 18.27 -2.92
CA CYS A 144 3.22 19.00 -1.85
C CYS A 144 4.14 19.21 -0.63
N THR A 145 3.89 20.27 0.12
CA THR A 145 4.60 20.61 1.36
C THR A 145 4.26 19.62 2.49
N LEU A 146 3.01 19.15 2.49
CA LEU A 146 2.43 18.25 3.48
C LEU A 146 1.26 17.48 2.86
N CYS A 147 1.22 16.16 3.03
CA CYS A 147 -0.01 15.40 2.87
C CYS A 147 -0.75 15.30 4.21
N ILE A 148 -1.98 15.83 4.25
CA ILE A 148 -2.86 15.81 5.42
C ILE A 148 -3.80 14.62 5.27
N VAL A 149 -3.67 13.65 6.17
CA VAL A 149 -4.49 12.46 6.22
C VAL A 149 -5.70 12.71 7.13
N LEU A 150 -6.88 12.34 6.63
CA LEU A 150 -8.14 12.29 7.36
C LEU A 150 -8.60 10.83 7.47
N PRO A 151 -8.19 10.08 8.52
CA PRO A 151 -8.46 8.65 8.59
C PRO A 151 -9.96 8.33 8.62
N GLY A 152 -10.75 9.18 9.29
CA GLY A 152 -12.20 9.08 9.37
C GLY A 152 -12.95 9.63 8.17
N GLY A 153 -12.27 10.14 7.13
CA GLY A 153 -12.91 10.76 5.97
C GLY A 153 -13.19 12.25 6.15
N ILE A 154 -13.94 12.82 5.20
CA ILE A 154 -14.13 14.27 5.07
C ILE A 154 -15.37 14.79 5.81
N GLN A 155 -16.27 13.90 6.25
CA GLN A 155 -17.44 14.30 7.03
C GLN A 155 -17.04 14.77 8.43
N ARG A 156 -16.14 14.05 9.11
CA ARG A 156 -15.70 14.35 10.48
C ARG A 156 -14.26 13.97 10.78
N LEU A 157 -13.64 14.72 11.68
CA LEU A 157 -12.37 14.31 12.27
C LEU A 157 -12.58 13.09 13.18
N VAL A 158 -11.67 12.12 13.08
CA VAL A 158 -11.64 10.97 13.98
C VAL A 158 -11.25 11.42 15.39
N GLN A 159 -11.89 10.87 16.42
CA GLN A 159 -11.47 11.11 17.80
C GLN A 159 -10.52 9.99 18.23
N PRO A 160 -9.42 10.29 18.94
CA PRO A 160 -8.47 9.30 19.43
C PRO A 160 -9.07 8.16 20.26
N GLU A 161 -10.15 8.45 20.98
CA GLU A 161 -10.88 7.52 21.84
C GLU A 161 -12.03 6.79 21.11
N ASP A 162 -12.29 7.09 19.83
CA ASP A 162 -13.33 6.42 19.04
C ASP A 162 -12.95 4.95 18.79
N ASP A 163 -13.88 4.04 19.04
CA ASP A 163 -13.76 2.62 18.70
C ASP A 163 -14.29 2.30 17.28
N GLU A 164 -14.76 3.32 16.55
CA GLU A 164 -15.29 3.15 15.19
C GLU A 164 -14.15 2.80 14.22
N PRO A 165 -14.27 1.69 13.47
CA PRO A 165 -13.22 1.28 12.55
C PRO A 165 -13.12 2.26 11.38
N VAL A 166 -11.91 2.75 11.13
CA VAL A 166 -11.60 3.51 9.92
C VAL A 166 -11.02 2.61 8.84
N THR A 167 -11.32 2.91 7.58
CA THR A 167 -10.90 2.10 6.42
C THR A 167 -9.73 2.72 5.66
N TRP A 168 -9.25 3.89 6.06
CA TRP A 168 -8.19 4.62 5.34
C TRP A 168 -6.93 3.78 5.13
N ILE A 169 -6.45 3.08 6.16
CA ILE A 169 -5.22 2.27 6.09
C ILE A 169 -5.34 1.09 5.09
N GLN A 170 -6.57 0.68 4.74
CA GLN A 170 -6.85 -0.47 3.88
C GLN A 170 -6.90 -0.07 2.40
N ARG A 171 -6.95 1.22 2.05
CA ARG A 171 -7.07 1.66 0.66
C ARG A 171 -5.79 1.48 -0.14
N SER A 172 -5.93 1.21 -1.43
CA SER A 172 -4.79 1.09 -2.35
C SER A 172 -4.03 2.41 -2.48
N TRP A 173 -4.74 3.52 -2.70
CA TRP A 173 -4.17 4.85 -2.94
C TRP A 173 -3.33 5.42 -1.78
N THR A 174 -3.49 4.90 -0.56
CA THR A 174 -2.71 5.29 0.62
C THR A 174 -1.19 5.21 0.38
N LEU A 175 -0.70 4.27 -0.45
CA LEU A 175 0.74 4.10 -0.63
C LEU A 175 1.38 5.31 -1.32
N GLN A 176 0.81 5.83 -2.41
CA GLN A 176 1.32 7.05 -3.03
C GLN A 176 1.12 8.27 -2.13
N GLU A 177 -0.02 8.34 -1.46
CA GLU A 177 -0.37 9.40 -0.51
C GLU A 177 0.58 9.49 0.68
N VAL A 178 1.21 8.37 1.06
CA VAL A 178 2.16 8.30 2.18
C VAL A 178 3.62 8.37 1.73
N LEU A 179 3.96 7.70 0.63
CA LEU A 179 5.36 7.48 0.25
C LEU A 179 5.91 8.56 -0.68
N ALA A 180 5.06 9.24 -1.43
CA ALA A 180 5.48 10.30 -2.34
C ALA A 180 5.79 11.62 -1.62
N PRO A 181 4.95 12.12 -0.67
CA PRO A 181 5.18 13.39 -0.02
C PRO A 181 6.42 13.40 0.86
N PRO A 182 7.06 14.57 1.05
CA PRO A 182 8.16 14.75 1.99
C PRO A 182 7.70 14.64 3.46
N ARG A 183 6.45 15.01 3.74
CA ARG A 183 5.86 15.01 5.09
C ARG A 183 4.41 14.53 5.03
N VAL A 184 4.02 13.71 6.00
CA VAL A 184 2.64 13.22 6.15
C VAL A 184 2.17 13.48 7.58
N GLY A 185 1.01 14.14 7.71
CA GLY A 185 0.42 14.47 9.00
C GLY A 185 -0.99 13.91 9.13
N ILE A 186 -1.32 13.35 10.29
CA ILE A 186 -2.68 12.91 10.63
C ILE A 186 -3.41 14.04 11.35
N LEU A 187 -4.52 14.51 10.78
CA LEU A 187 -5.40 15.48 11.42
C LEU A 187 -6.54 14.76 12.14
N PHE A 188 -6.70 15.04 13.44
CA PHE A 188 -7.69 14.38 14.28
C PHE A 188 -8.31 15.37 15.29
N SER A 189 -9.45 14.99 15.85
CA SER A 189 -10.13 15.79 16.86
C SER A 189 -9.35 15.76 18.18
N TRP A 190 -9.17 16.93 18.80
CA TRP A 190 -8.39 17.03 20.03
C TRP A 190 -8.85 18.18 20.93
N LYS A 191 -9.38 17.83 22.11
CA LYS A 191 -10.00 18.76 23.07
C LYS A 191 -9.27 18.88 24.41
N TYR A 192 -8.01 18.45 24.46
CA TYR A 192 -7.26 18.29 25.71
C TYR A 192 -6.10 19.28 25.85
N GLY A 193 -6.01 20.24 24.94
CA GLY A 193 -5.03 21.33 24.98
C GLY A 193 -3.64 20.87 24.57
N GLU A 194 -2.62 21.61 25.01
CA GLU A 194 -1.24 21.38 24.58
C GLU A 194 -0.62 20.12 25.18
N TYR A 195 0.31 19.55 24.42
CA TYR A 195 1.18 18.48 24.88
C TYR A 195 2.12 19.01 25.97
N ARG A 196 2.18 18.33 27.12
CA ARG A 196 3.18 18.61 28.17
C ARG A 196 4.25 17.52 28.24
N ARG A 197 3.84 16.25 28.24
CA ARG A 197 4.75 15.11 28.34
C ARG A 197 4.15 13.83 27.77
N SER A 198 4.94 13.03 27.07
CA SER A 198 4.66 11.65 26.68
C SER A 198 5.68 10.70 27.28
N GLN A 199 5.23 9.49 27.61
CA GLN A 199 6.08 8.34 27.83
C GLN A 199 5.46 7.13 27.13
N SER A 200 6.22 6.51 26.22
CA SER A 200 5.84 5.30 25.52
C SER A 200 7.05 4.37 25.44
N CYS A 201 6.78 3.08 25.34
CA CYS A 201 7.79 2.03 25.19
C CYS A 201 8.34 1.91 23.75
N SER A 202 7.65 2.47 22.74
CA SER A 202 8.00 2.32 21.32
C SER A 202 8.53 3.60 20.66
N ALA A 203 7.96 4.76 20.97
CA ALA A 203 8.35 6.05 20.38
C ALA A 203 7.81 7.24 21.18
N ALA A 204 8.45 8.41 21.07
CA ALA A 204 7.87 9.67 21.55
C ALA A 204 6.64 10.04 20.70
N PHE A 205 5.61 10.61 21.33
CA PHE A 205 4.41 11.09 20.63
C PHE A 205 4.28 12.60 20.81
N THR A 206 4.38 13.33 19.70
CA THR A 206 4.19 14.78 19.66
C THR A 206 3.11 15.16 18.65
N TYR A 207 2.40 16.25 18.95
CA TYR A 207 1.40 16.86 18.07
C TYR A 207 1.43 18.38 18.22
N THR A 208 0.88 19.07 17.23
CA THR A 208 0.62 20.52 17.26
C THR A 208 -0.88 20.76 17.25
N GLN A 209 -1.39 21.65 18.10
CA GLN A 209 -2.78 22.07 18.03
C GLN A 209 -3.01 22.87 16.74
N VAL A 210 -4.04 22.51 15.98
CA VAL A 210 -4.41 23.20 14.75
C VAL A 210 -5.43 24.29 15.05
N ILE A 211 -6.53 23.89 15.66
CA ILE A 211 -7.52 24.78 16.26
C ILE A 211 -7.60 24.41 17.74
N LYS A 212 -7.41 25.43 18.59
CA LYS A 212 -7.35 25.26 20.05
C LYS A 212 -8.58 24.50 20.54
N ASP A 213 -8.34 23.45 21.32
CA ASP A 213 -9.36 22.60 21.96
C ASP A 213 -10.34 21.90 20.98
N GLU A 214 -10.05 21.89 19.67
CA GLU A 214 -10.86 21.21 18.66
C GLU A 214 -10.10 20.17 17.85
N SER A 215 -8.84 20.44 17.48
CA SER A 215 -8.08 19.58 16.56
C SER A 215 -6.57 19.66 16.73
N ALA A 216 -5.89 18.58 16.39
CA ALA A 216 -4.44 18.48 16.41
C ALA A 216 -3.89 17.70 15.20
N LEU A 217 -2.62 17.97 14.87
CA LEU A 217 -1.87 17.34 13.81
C LEU A 217 -0.63 16.65 14.38
N CYS A 218 -0.40 15.37 14.06
CA CYS A 218 0.83 14.64 14.37
C CYS A 218 1.41 13.98 13.13
N SER A 219 2.69 13.57 13.15
CA SER A 219 3.26 12.81 12.02
C SER A 219 2.64 11.42 11.91
N LEU A 220 2.59 10.88 10.69
CA LEU A 220 2.14 9.52 10.44
C LEU A 220 2.96 8.49 11.23
N GLU A 221 4.28 8.65 11.29
CA GLU A 221 5.19 7.75 12.01
C GLU A 221 4.86 7.69 13.51
N HIS A 222 4.59 8.85 14.14
CA HIS A 222 4.17 8.91 15.54
C HIS A 222 2.80 8.23 15.75
N ALA A 223 1.85 8.50 14.84
CA ALA A 223 0.53 7.88 14.89
C ALA A 223 0.62 6.34 14.80
N LEU A 224 1.37 5.80 13.84
CA LEU A 224 1.53 4.36 13.62
C LEU A 224 2.26 3.68 14.81
N SER A 225 3.28 4.36 15.35
CA SER A 225 4.05 3.85 16.49
C SER A 225 3.23 3.75 17.77
N VAL A 226 2.32 4.71 18.01
CA VAL A 226 1.41 4.70 19.17
C VAL A 226 0.24 3.74 18.96
N HIS A 227 -0.23 3.56 17.72
CA HIS A 227 -1.26 2.56 17.41
C HIS A 227 -0.84 1.15 17.83
N SER A 228 0.45 0.83 17.67
CA SER A 228 1.03 -0.48 17.98
C SER A 228 1.42 -0.65 19.45
N GLY A 229 1.13 0.30 20.34
CA GLY A 229 1.59 0.29 21.73
C GLY A 229 0.69 1.03 22.72
N HIS A 230 1.23 1.28 23.91
CA HIS A 230 0.59 2.06 24.95
C HIS A 230 1.35 3.35 25.22
N LEU A 231 0.63 4.45 25.26
CA LEU A 231 1.16 5.79 25.55
C LEU A 231 0.60 6.31 26.87
N THR A 232 1.47 6.79 27.74
CA THR A 232 1.08 7.72 28.81
C THR A 232 1.27 9.14 28.28
N LEU A 233 0.21 9.93 28.29
CA LEU A 233 0.21 11.30 27.77
C LEU A 233 -0.34 12.27 28.83
N VAL A 234 0.40 13.33 29.08
CA VAL A 234 -0.03 14.44 29.92
C VAL A 234 -0.24 15.65 29.01
N THR A 235 -1.44 16.18 29.07
CA THR A 235 -1.86 17.40 28.37
C THR A 235 -2.12 18.51 29.38
N GLU A 236 -2.50 19.69 28.90
CA GLU A 236 -2.95 20.77 29.78
C GLU A 236 -4.19 20.42 30.60
N GLN A 237 -5.11 19.64 30.01
CA GLN A 237 -6.46 19.48 30.54
C GLN A 237 -6.75 18.04 31.01
N LYS A 238 -5.94 17.05 30.59
CA LYS A 238 -6.13 15.63 30.94
C LYS A 238 -4.82 14.84 30.98
N VAL A 239 -4.79 13.85 31.87
CA VAL A 239 -3.75 12.79 31.90
C VAL A 239 -4.37 11.50 31.37
N PHE A 240 -3.71 10.89 30.39
CA PHE A 240 -4.05 9.60 29.83
C PHE A 240 -3.04 8.56 30.28
N LYS A 241 -3.54 7.46 30.84
CA LYS A 241 -2.75 6.26 31.12
C LYS A 241 -3.16 5.20 30.11
N HIS A 242 -2.19 4.64 29.39
CA HIS A 242 -2.43 3.62 28.36
C HIS A 242 -3.33 4.08 27.19
N LEU A 243 -3.15 5.31 26.73
CA LEU A 243 -3.78 5.78 25.49
C LEU A 243 -3.28 4.91 24.32
N THR A 244 -4.21 4.38 23.56
CA THR A 244 -3.96 3.72 22.29
C THR A 244 -4.75 4.48 21.23
N LEU A 245 -4.06 5.04 20.23
CA LEU A 245 -4.73 5.74 19.15
C LEU A 245 -5.33 4.73 18.18
N LYS A 246 -6.65 4.56 18.23
CA LYS A 246 -7.40 3.67 17.33
C LYS A 246 -7.72 4.32 15.97
N ILE A 247 -6.98 5.37 15.63
CA ILE A 247 -7.14 6.18 14.40
C ILE A 247 -6.84 5.43 13.10
N PHE A 248 -6.41 4.16 13.16
CA PHE A 248 -6.22 3.26 12.01
C PHE A 248 -7.04 1.97 12.10
N GLY A 249 -7.97 1.87 13.07
CA GLY A 249 -8.79 0.68 13.29
C GLY A 249 -8.31 -0.21 14.44
N ARG A 250 -8.28 -1.53 14.22
CA ARG A 250 -7.98 -2.53 15.27
C ARG A 250 -6.50 -2.60 15.60
N ILE A 251 -6.18 -2.84 16.86
CA ILE A 251 -4.81 -3.10 17.33
C ILE A 251 -4.27 -4.36 16.62
N ASN A 252 -3.01 -4.32 16.19
CA ASN A 252 -2.31 -5.38 15.43
C ASN A 252 -2.76 -5.59 13.98
N ASP A 253 -3.20 -4.53 13.31
CA ASP A 253 -3.57 -4.59 11.90
C ASP A 253 -2.33 -4.81 10.99
N ALA A 254 -2.38 -5.85 10.14
CA ALA A 254 -1.31 -6.19 9.19
C ALA A 254 -0.97 -5.02 8.23
N HIS A 255 -1.93 -4.15 7.93
CA HIS A 255 -1.73 -2.95 7.12
C HIS A 255 -0.85 -1.93 7.85
N VAL A 256 -1.10 -1.68 9.14
CA VAL A 256 -0.28 -0.78 9.97
C VAL A 256 1.15 -1.31 10.05
N HIS A 257 1.30 -2.60 10.34
CA HIS A 257 2.62 -3.22 10.46
C HIS A 257 3.41 -3.20 9.14
N THR A 258 2.74 -3.49 8.02
CA THR A 258 3.40 -3.45 6.72
C THR A 258 3.78 -2.01 6.35
N LEU A 259 2.92 -1.03 6.63
CA LEU A 259 3.22 0.38 6.36
C LEU A 259 4.40 0.89 7.18
N LEU A 260 4.45 0.57 8.49
CA LEU A 260 5.62 0.85 9.34
C LEU A 260 6.89 0.26 8.74
N ALA A 261 6.83 -0.99 8.24
CA ALA A 261 8.01 -1.61 7.66
C ALA A 261 8.44 -1.03 6.31
N ILE A 262 7.53 -0.42 5.54
CA ILE A 262 7.91 0.37 4.36
C ILE A 262 8.68 1.63 4.79
N LEU A 263 8.20 2.31 5.84
CA LEU A 263 8.80 3.55 6.34
C LEU A 263 10.18 3.30 6.98
N ASP A 264 10.31 2.24 7.80
CA ASP A 264 11.56 1.81 8.43
C ASP A 264 12.54 1.21 7.40
N GLY A 265 12.02 0.48 6.39
CA GLY A 265 12.79 -0.31 5.45
C GLY A 265 13.45 0.46 4.31
N GLY A 266 13.48 1.80 4.33
CA GLY A 266 14.08 2.60 3.25
C GLY A 266 13.18 2.82 2.04
N ARG A 267 11.86 2.60 2.17
CA ARG A 267 10.84 2.84 1.13
C ARG A 267 11.19 2.13 -0.20
N ALA A 268 10.84 2.71 -1.34
CA ALA A 268 11.17 2.13 -2.65
C ALA A 268 12.67 2.11 -3.00
N GLY A 269 13.52 2.75 -2.19
CA GLY A 269 14.97 2.82 -2.42
C GLY A 269 15.73 1.56 -2.02
N SER A 270 15.05 0.56 -1.44
CA SER A 270 15.68 -0.67 -0.96
C SER A 270 14.92 -1.93 -1.40
N GLU A 271 15.62 -3.06 -1.43
CA GLU A 271 15.01 -4.37 -1.69
C GLU A 271 13.95 -4.78 -0.64
N PRO A 272 14.16 -4.57 0.68
CA PRO A 272 13.11 -4.70 1.69
C PRO A 272 11.87 -3.85 1.43
N GLY A 273 12.04 -2.57 1.13
CA GLY A 273 10.90 -1.66 1.03
C GLY A 273 10.10 -1.87 -0.26
N THR A 274 10.73 -2.26 -1.37
CA THR A 274 10.00 -2.69 -2.58
C THR A 274 9.17 -3.96 -2.35
N GLN A 275 9.69 -4.94 -1.60
CA GLN A 275 8.90 -6.11 -1.18
C GLN A 275 7.74 -5.71 -0.26
N ALA A 276 7.98 -4.80 0.67
CA ALA A 276 6.96 -4.30 1.59
C ALA A 276 5.84 -3.53 0.85
N ILE A 277 6.16 -2.78 -0.20
CA ILE A 277 5.18 -2.10 -1.07
C ILE A 277 4.31 -3.13 -1.80
N TRP A 278 4.90 -4.14 -2.45
CA TRP A 278 4.14 -5.22 -3.11
C TRP A 278 3.25 -5.97 -2.12
N ARG A 279 3.79 -6.30 -0.94
CA ARG A 279 3.02 -6.90 0.15
C ARG A 279 1.82 -6.05 0.53
N SER A 280 2.04 -4.75 0.70
CA SER A 280 0.99 -3.82 1.10
C SER A 280 -0.08 -3.70 0.03
N SER A 281 0.29 -3.64 -1.26
CA SER A 281 -0.65 -3.62 -2.39
C SER A 281 -1.59 -4.83 -2.40
N LEU A 282 -1.10 -6.04 -2.07
CA LEU A 282 -1.91 -7.27 -2.05
C LEU A 282 -3.03 -7.27 -1.00
N MET A 283 -2.89 -6.53 0.09
CA MET A 283 -3.90 -6.52 1.16
C MET A 283 -4.94 -5.41 0.99
N ARG A 284 -4.71 -4.48 0.07
CA ARG A 284 -5.45 -3.22 -0.02
C ARG A 284 -6.68 -3.31 -0.93
N THR A 285 -7.69 -2.52 -0.58
CA THR A 285 -8.96 -2.38 -1.29
C THR A 285 -8.93 -1.26 -2.33
N CYS A 286 -9.72 -1.38 -3.38
CA CYS A 286 -9.93 -0.35 -4.39
C CYS A 286 -11.28 -0.54 -5.09
N THR A 287 -11.79 0.52 -5.71
CA THR A 287 -13.03 0.47 -6.48
C THR A 287 -12.83 -0.29 -7.79
N TYR A 288 -11.73 -0.02 -8.49
CA TYR A 288 -11.40 -0.68 -9.75
C TYR A 288 -10.13 -1.51 -9.60
N PRO A 289 -10.10 -2.78 -10.04
CA PRO A 289 -8.92 -3.62 -9.95
C PRO A 289 -7.63 -3.01 -10.49
N VAL A 290 -7.70 -2.18 -11.55
CA VAL A 290 -6.54 -1.49 -12.12
C VAL A 290 -5.92 -0.45 -11.16
N ASP A 291 -6.70 0.10 -10.23
CA ASP A 291 -6.20 1.08 -9.24
C ASP A 291 -5.18 0.45 -8.30
N ALA A 292 -5.19 -0.88 -8.10
CA ALA A 292 -4.16 -1.58 -7.35
C ALA A 292 -2.75 -1.42 -7.98
N VAL A 293 -2.68 -1.14 -9.29
CA VAL A 293 -1.46 -0.86 -10.04
C VAL A 293 -1.17 0.65 -10.06
N TYR A 294 -2.15 1.48 -10.42
CA TYR A 294 -1.97 2.94 -10.47
C TYR A 294 -1.59 3.53 -9.13
N SER A 295 -2.06 2.95 -8.03
CA SER A 295 -1.76 3.37 -6.66
C SER A 295 -0.32 3.12 -6.21
N ILE A 296 0.49 2.38 -6.98
CA ILE A 296 1.89 2.08 -6.65
C ILE A 296 2.88 2.43 -7.79
N MET A 297 2.41 2.64 -9.03
CA MET A 297 3.32 2.84 -10.18
C MET A 297 4.35 3.94 -9.95
N GLY A 298 3.93 5.10 -9.43
CA GLY A 298 4.83 6.24 -9.19
C GLY A 298 5.82 5.99 -8.05
N VAL A 299 5.44 5.17 -7.06
CA VAL A 299 6.35 4.76 -5.97
C VAL A 299 7.53 3.96 -6.53
N PHE A 300 7.31 3.20 -7.59
CA PHE A 300 8.35 2.47 -8.32
C PHE A 300 9.04 3.30 -9.42
N GLY A 301 8.75 4.60 -9.53
CA GLY A 301 9.30 5.46 -10.58
C GLY A 301 8.77 5.15 -11.99
N VAL A 302 7.59 4.52 -12.08
CA VAL A 302 6.92 4.18 -13.33
C VAL A 302 5.69 5.07 -13.53
N THR A 303 5.40 5.41 -14.77
CA THR A 303 4.14 6.09 -15.14
C THR A 303 3.52 5.33 -16.30
N LEU A 304 2.34 4.76 -16.06
CA LEU A 304 1.51 4.12 -17.10
C LEU A 304 0.49 5.14 -17.61
N ASP A 305 0.11 5.04 -18.88
CA ASP A 305 -0.98 5.83 -19.45
C ASP A 305 -2.33 5.20 -19.09
N PRO A 306 -3.19 5.87 -18.29
CA PRO A 306 -4.45 5.27 -17.87
C PRO A 306 -5.46 5.03 -18.99
N HIS A 307 -5.29 5.64 -20.17
CA HIS A 307 -6.16 5.39 -21.32
C HIS A 307 -5.95 4.00 -21.93
N LEU A 308 -4.84 3.32 -21.63
CA LEU A 308 -4.51 2.01 -22.18
C LEU A 308 -5.16 0.84 -21.45
N PHE A 309 -5.76 1.07 -20.28
CA PHE A 309 -6.31 0.00 -19.45
C PHE A 309 -7.73 0.33 -18.99
N LYS A 310 -8.64 -0.63 -19.11
CA LYS A 310 -9.98 -0.55 -18.55
C LYS A 310 -9.94 -0.80 -17.04
N GLN A 311 -11.04 -0.45 -16.37
CA GLN A 311 -11.18 -0.59 -14.91
C GLN A 311 -10.86 -2.00 -14.38
N GLY A 312 -11.16 -3.05 -15.15
CA GLY A 312 -10.90 -4.45 -14.81
C GLY A 312 -9.52 -4.99 -15.19
N ASP A 313 -8.70 -4.23 -15.93
CA ASP A 313 -7.48 -4.75 -16.58
C ASP A 313 -6.26 -4.83 -15.64
N ARG A 314 -6.46 -5.32 -14.41
CA ARG A 314 -5.41 -5.44 -13.38
C ARG A 314 -4.20 -6.24 -13.86
N GLN A 315 -4.42 -7.35 -14.55
CA GLN A 315 -3.34 -8.24 -14.99
C GLN A 315 -2.46 -7.57 -16.05
N ALA A 316 -3.06 -7.00 -17.10
CA ALA A 316 -2.32 -6.30 -18.15
C ALA A 316 -1.54 -5.09 -17.60
N ALA A 317 -2.17 -4.30 -16.71
CA ALA A 317 -1.51 -3.17 -16.06
C ALA A 317 -0.36 -3.64 -15.14
N THR A 318 -0.50 -4.78 -14.45
CA THR A 318 0.57 -5.36 -13.62
C THR A 318 1.76 -5.80 -14.46
N VAL A 319 1.53 -6.44 -15.61
CA VAL A 319 2.61 -6.81 -16.56
C VAL A 319 3.33 -5.55 -17.06
N ALA A 320 2.58 -4.51 -17.45
CA ALA A 320 3.17 -3.25 -17.89
C ALA A 320 4.02 -2.57 -16.81
N LEU A 321 3.53 -2.54 -15.56
CA LEU A 321 4.28 -2.01 -14.42
C LEU A 321 5.55 -2.82 -14.16
N ALA A 322 5.44 -4.14 -14.08
CA ALA A 322 6.56 -5.03 -13.79
C ALA A 322 7.66 -4.96 -14.86
N ARG A 323 7.26 -4.89 -16.14
CA ARG A 323 8.18 -4.69 -17.26
C ARG A 323 8.97 -3.39 -17.14
N GLU A 324 8.30 -2.28 -16.83
CA GLU A 324 8.99 -0.99 -16.70
C GLU A 324 9.87 -0.92 -15.43
N ILE A 325 9.46 -1.56 -14.33
CA ILE A 325 10.31 -1.72 -13.13
C ILE A 325 11.63 -2.41 -13.49
N LEU A 326 11.58 -3.53 -14.20
CA LEU A 326 12.77 -4.29 -14.60
C LEU A 326 13.64 -3.51 -15.59
N LYS A 327 13.01 -2.86 -16.57
CA LYS A 327 13.70 -2.02 -17.56
C LYS A 327 14.45 -0.85 -16.91
N ASN A 328 13.91 -0.31 -15.81
CA ASN A 328 14.55 0.72 -14.99
C ASN A 328 15.62 0.18 -14.02
N GLY A 329 16.03 -1.08 -14.15
CA GLY A 329 17.05 -1.71 -13.32
C GLY A 329 16.53 -2.24 -11.98
N GLY A 330 15.20 -2.29 -11.79
CA GLY A 330 14.56 -2.89 -10.63
C GLY A 330 14.68 -4.42 -10.59
N LYS A 331 14.40 -4.99 -9.42
CA LYS A 331 14.34 -6.45 -9.19
C LYS A 331 12.90 -6.95 -9.26
N ALA A 332 12.72 -8.26 -9.49
CA ALA A 332 11.42 -8.92 -9.46
C ALA A 332 10.88 -9.12 -8.01
N SER A 333 10.80 -8.05 -7.22
CA SER A 333 10.49 -8.09 -5.78
C SER A 333 9.08 -8.58 -5.46
N TRP A 334 8.18 -8.63 -6.43
CA TRP A 334 6.84 -9.24 -6.30
C TRP A 334 6.89 -10.76 -6.08
N LEU A 335 8.00 -11.44 -6.39
CA LEU A 335 8.17 -12.88 -6.14
C LEU A 335 8.16 -13.26 -4.65
N ALA A 336 8.48 -12.33 -3.76
CA ALA A 336 8.64 -12.61 -2.33
C ALA A 336 7.35 -12.55 -1.49
N PRO A 337 6.62 -11.43 -1.44
CA PRO A 337 5.61 -11.21 -0.40
C PRO A 337 4.39 -12.12 -0.52
N GLY A 338 4.08 -12.62 -1.72
CA GLY A 338 2.97 -13.55 -1.99
C GLY A 338 3.42 -14.96 -2.36
N LEU A 339 4.65 -15.37 -2.03
CA LEU A 339 5.16 -16.68 -2.42
C LEU A 339 4.30 -17.85 -1.93
N GLN A 340 3.69 -17.70 -0.75
CA GLN A 340 2.83 -18.71 -0.13
C GLN A 340 1.39 -18.71 -0.66
N LEU A 341 0.99 -17.66 -1.38
CA LEU A 341 -0.33 -17.57 -1.99
C LEU A 341 -0.35 -18.37 -3.30
N PRO A 342 -1.52 -18.87 -3.73
CA PRO A 342 -1.66 -19.54 -5.02
C PRO A 342 -1.10 -18.70 -6.17
N PRO A 343 -0.50 -19.31 -7.22
CA PRO A 343 -0.05 -18.57 -8.41
C PRO A 343 -1.22 -18.03 -9.23
N CYS A 344 -1.04 -16.87 -9.86
CA CYS A 344 -2.03 -16.29 -10.76
C CYS A 344 -2.09 -17.04 -12.09
N LYS A 345 -3.31 -17.41 -12.51
CA LYS A 345 -3.59 -18.03 -13.83
C LYS A 345 -3.09 -17.15 -14.97
N GLY A 346 -2.19 -17.69 -15.79
CA GLY A 346 -1.61 -16.97 -16.92
C GLY A 346 -0.49 -15.99 -16.55
N LEU A 347 -0.18 -15.83 -15.26
CA LEU A 347 0.87 -14.95 -14.75
C LEU A 347 1.50 -15.56 -13.48
N SER A 348 1.99 -16.80 -13.58
CA SER A 348 2.40 -17.59 -12.40
C SER A 348 3.58 -17.01 -11.61
N SER A 349 4.30 -16.02 -12.15
CA SER A 349 5.32 -15.25 -11.42
C SER A 349 4.72 -14.31 -10.36
N PHE A 350 3.39 -14.12 -10.37
CA PHE A 350 2.64 -13.38 -9.37
C PHE A 350 1.74 -14.31 -8.56
N PRO A 351 1.41 -13.96 -7.30
CA PRO A 351 0.31 -14.59 -6.61
C PRO A 351 -1.03 -14.26 -7.31
N GLU A 352 -2.03 -15.10 -7.10
CA GLU A 352 -3.40 -14.84 -7.48
C GLU A 352 -3.82 -13.45 -6.98
N PHE A 353 -4.45 -12.69 -7.87
CA PHE A 353 -4.84 -11.33 -7.53
C PHE A 353 -6.05 -11.34 -6.61
N PRO A 354 -5.97 -10.66 -5.45
CA PRO A 354 -7.10 -10.57 -4.53
C PRO A 354 -8.36 -10.03 -5.21
N HIS A 355 -9.51 -10.55 -4.81
CA HIS A 355 -10.80 -9.92 -5.06
C HIS A 355 -10.86 -8.60 -4.28
N VAL A 356 -11.13 -7.51 -4.99
CA VAL A 356 -11.14 -6.15 -4.44
C VAL A 356 -12.50 -5.50 -4.64
N GLN A 357 -12.87 -4.69 -3.65
CA GLN A 357 -14.08 -3.89 -3.62
C GLN A 357 -13.79 -2.58 -2.89
N ALA A 358 -14.61 -1.55 -3.09
CA ALA A 358 -14.38 -0.23 -2.52
C ALA A 358 -14.40 -0.21 -0.97
N VAL A 359 -15.16 -1.11 -0.35
CA VAL A 359 -15.35 -1.22 1.10
C VAL A 359 -15.22 -2.67 1.52
N GLY A 360 -14.59 -2.94 2.67
CA GLY A 360 -14.36 -4.29 3.19
C GLY A 360 -12.88 -4.64 3.20
N GLN A 361 -12.55 -5.88 2.87
CA GLN A 361 -11.18 -6.39 2.83
C GLN A 361 -10.88 -6.98 1.45
N ALA A 362 -9.61 -6.95 1.04
CA ALA A 362 -9.14 -7.72 -0.10
C ALA A 362 -9.10 -9.21 0.28
N THR A 363 -9.72 -10.07 -0.52
CA THR A 363 -9.87 -11.50 -0.21
C THR A 363 -9.31 -12.40 -1.31
N LEU A 364 -9.00 -13.63 -0.94
CA LEU A 364 -8.75 -14.74 -1.86
C LEU A 364 -9.66 -15.91 -1.51
N THR A 365 -10.12 -16.64 -2.52
CA THR A 365 -10.86 -17.88 -2.31
C THR A 365 -9.89 -18.99 -1.92
N THR A 366 -10.11 -19.58 -0.75
CA THR A 366 -9.36 -20.74 -0.24
C THR A 366 -10.27 -21.97 -0.15
N GLU A 367 -9.72 -23.12 0.21
CA GLU A 367 -10.52 -24.32 0.48
C GLU A 367 -11.57 -24.09 1.59
N ASP A 368 -11.27 -23.22 2.56
CA ASP A 368 -12.16 -22.83 3.66
C ASP A 368 -13.11 -21.67 3.28
N GLY A 369 -13.15 -21.28 1.99
CA GLY A 369 -13.90 -20.12 1.49
C GLY A 369 -13.07 -18.84 1.40
N ASP A 370 -13.74 -17.70 1.23
CA ASP A 370 -13.08 -16.40 1.05
C ASP A 370 -12.43 -15.93 2.36
N ARG A 371 -11.13 -15.66 2.29
CA ARG A 371 -10.32 -15.22 3.44
C ARG A 371 -9.63 -13.89 3.14
N PRO A 372 -9.51 -12.98 4.13
CA PRO A 372 -8.73 -11.74 3.96
C PRO A 372 -7.26 -12.03 3.68
N VAL A 373 -6.68 -11.37 2.67
CA VAL A 373 -5.26 -11.58 2.32
C VAL A 373 -4.33 -11.18 3.47
N ALA A 374 -4.73 -10.20 4.28
CA ALA A 374 -4.02 -9.81 5.49
C ALA A 374 -3.79 -10.97 6.48
N ASP A 375 -4.70 -11.95 6.51
CA ASP A 375 -4.64 -13.11 7.42
C ASP A 375 -3.87 -14.29 6.80
N LEU A 376 -3.71 -14.28 5.47
CA LEU A 376 -2.99 -15.34 4.73
C LEU A 376 -1.48 -15.06 4.64
N LEU A 377 -1.06 -13.80 4.75
CA LEU A 377 0.33 -13.42 4.60
C LEU A 377 1.14 -13.61 5.90
N PRO A 378 2.38 -14.10 5.84
CA PRO A 378 3.21 -14.32 7.03
C PRO A 378 3.51 -13.01 7.74
N LEU A 379 3.73 -13.02 9.07
CA LEU A 379 4.05 -11.81 9.83
C LEU A 379 5.24 -11.03 9.24
N VAL A 380 5.07 -9.71 9.08
CA VAL A 380 6.10 -8.77 8.55
C VAL A 380 7.43 -8.88 9.31
N GLY A 381 7.34 -9.11 10.63
CA GLY A 381 8.52 -9.27 11.51
C GLY A 381 9.43 -10.45 11.18
N LYS A 382 9.08 -11.34 10.24
CA LYS A 382 9.93 -12.47 9.84
C LYS A 382 11.13 -12.09 8.97
N GLY A 383 11.14 -10.90 8.36
CA GLY A 383 12.26 -10.47 7.51
C GLY A 383 11.89 -10.25 6.06
N TRP A 384 12.90 -9.85 5.28
CA TRP A 384 12.79 -9.59 3.84
C TRP A 384 13.78 -10.46 3.06
N LEU A 385 13.40 -10.91 1.87
CA LEU A 385 14.27 -11.77 1.09
C LEU A 385 15.44 -10.98 0.52
N GLN A 386 16.66 -11.49 0.66
CA GLN A 386 17.82 -10.96 -0.04
C GLN A 386 18.17 -11.85 -1.23
N GLY A 387 18.55 -11.22 -2.33
CA GLY A 387 18.98 -11.92 -3.53
C GLY A 387 17.85 -12.15 -4.55
N ILE A 388 16.78 -11.36 -4.48
CA ILE A 388 15.72 -11.40 -5.49
C ILE A 388 16.36 -11.15 -6.86
N PRO A 389 16.01 -11.99 -7.86
CA PRO A 389 16.61 -11.89 -9.17
C PRO A 389 16.20 -10.60 -9.90
N MET A 390 17.13 -10.10 -10.71
CA MET A 390 16.82 -9.21 -11.81
C MET A 390 16.38 -10.04 -13.02
N GLY A 391 15.83 -9.38 -14.03
CA GLY A 391 15.37 -10.07 -15.23
C GLY A 391 14.72 -9.13 -16.23
N THR A 392 14.03 -9.73 -17.19
CA THR A 392 13.21 -9.02 -18.18
C THR A 392 11.82 -9.65 -18.22
N MET A 393 10.80 -8.88 -18.57
CA MET A 393 9.44 -9.39 -18.76
C MET A 393 8.96 -9.07 -20.16
N ASP A 394 8.37 -10.05 -20.84
CA ASP A 394 7.74 -9.83 -22.14
C ASP A 394 6.30 -9.30 -22.00
N ASP A 395 5.70 -8.96 -23.13
CA ASP A 395 4.37 -8.34 -23.20
C ASP A 395 3.24 -9.30 -22.79
N THR A 396 3.53 -10.59 -22.72
CA THR A 396 2.60 -11.64 -22.27
C THR A 396 2.75 -11.97 -20.78
N GLY A 397 3.74 -11.37 -20.11
CA GLY A 397 3.96 -11.52 -18.67
C GLY A 397 4.95 -12.63 -18.28
N TYR A 398 5.68 -13.22 -19.23
CA TYR A 398 6.75 -14.16 -18.88
C TYR A 398 7.98 -13.41 -18.36
N LEU A 399 8.36 -13.74 -17.12
CA LEU A 399 9.55 -13.24 -16.45
C LEU A 399 10.74 -14.12 -16.81
N THR A 400 11.72 -13.57 -17.52
CA THR A 400 13.02 -14.22 -17.76
C THR A 400 14.03 -13.80 -16.70
N PHE A 401 14.56 -14.75 -15.94
CA PHE A 401 15.59 -14.50 -14.93
C PHE A 401 16.52 -15.70 -14.76
N SER A 402 17.66 -15.50 -14.12
CA SER A 402 18.57 -16.58 -13.75
C SER A 402 18.64 -16.77 -12.24
N SER A 403 18.62 -18.02 -11.79
CA SER A 403 18.84 -18.34 -10.38
C SER A 403 19.45 -19.73 -10.19
N LYS A 404 19.99 -19.96 -8.99
CA LYS A 404 20.39 -21.28 -8.52
C LYS A 404 19.18 -22.20 -8.51
N ALA A 405 19.35 -23.41 -9.05
CA ALA A 405 18.27 -24.39 -9.10
C ALA A 405 18.80 -25.83 -9.12
N ALA A 406 17.91 -26.77 -8.85
CA ALA A 406 18.15 -28.21 -9.01
C ALA A 406 16.92 -28.89 -9.61
N ILE A 407 17.15 -29.98 -10.35
CA ILE A 407 16.08 -30.80 -10.93
C ILE A 407 15.43 -31.61 -9.80
N LEU A 408 14.10 -31.70 -9.83
CA LEU A 408 13.31 -32.48 -8.88
C LEU A 408 12.65 -33.67 -9.57
N VAL A 409 12.57 -34.78 -8.85
CA VAL A 409 11.77 -35.95 -9.22
C VAL A 409 10.63 -36.18 -8.21
N PRO A 410 9.41 -36.52 -8.67
CA PRO A 410 8.29 -36.80 -7.77
C PRO A 410 8.60 -37.98 -6.84
N ALA A 411 8.32 -37.82 -5.55
CA ALA A 411 8.56 -38.85 -4.54
C ALA A 411 7.32 -39.24 -3.71
N GLY A 412 6.23 -38.47 -3.80
CA GLY A 412 4.96 -38.79 -3.17
C GLY A 412 4.14 -37.57 -2.82
N HIS A 413 3.21 -37.75 -1.89
CA HIS A 413 2.37 -36.68 -1.35
C HIS A 413 2.20 -36.91 0.15
N GLN A 414 2.28 -35.84 0.94
CA GLN A 414 1.97 -35.84 2.37
C GLN A 414 0.79 -34.90 2.61
N SER A 415 -0.16 -35.31 3.45
CA SER A 415 -1.21 -34.41 3.92
C SER A 415 -0.56 -33.17 4.56
N PRO A 416 -1.04 -31.95 4.27
CA PRO A 416 -0.56 -30.75 4.93
C PRO A 416 -0.89 -30.86 6.42
N SER A 417 0.04 -31.35 7.23
CA SER A 417 -0.12 -31.38 8.67
C SER A 417 -0.06 -29.94 9.18
N GLY A 418 -1.14 -29.51 9.84
CA GLY A 418 -1.27 -28.18 10.46
C GLY A 418 -0.25 -27.86 11.57
N ASP A 419 0.70 -28.76 11.81
CA ASP A 419 1.88 -28.57 12.64
C ASP A 419 2.99 -29.50 12.13
N SER A 420 3.88 -28.98 11.28
CA SER A 420 5.12 -29.68 10.86
C SER A 420 6.35 -29.06 11.52
N PHE A 421 6.29 -28.84 12.84
CA PHE A 421 7.43 -28.41 13.65
C PHE A 421 8.20 -29.59 14.27
N ASN A 422 8.71 -30.51 13.44
CA ASN A 422 9.81 -31.41 13.84
C ASN A 422 10.91 -31.31 12.76
N LYS A 423 11.92 -30.45 12.92
CA LYS A 423 13.08 -30.55 13.84
C LYS A 423 14.01 -31.72 13.50
N HIS A 424 14.76 -31.64 12.40
CA HIS A 424 16.17 -32.06 12.37
C HIS A 424 16.91 -31.27 11.28
N VAL A 425 18.13 -30.86 11.60
CA VAL A 425 19.06 -30.19 10.68
C VAL A 425 19.36 -31.17 9.55
N LEU A 426 18.82 -30.92 8.36
CA LEU A 426 19.06 -31.73 7.18
C LEU A 426 20.53 -31.55 6.75
N GLN A 427 21.37 -32.57 6.93
CA GLN A 427 22.48 -32.79 6.02
C GLN A 427 21.85 -33.24 4.70
N VAL A 428 21.93 -32.42 3.65
CA VAL A 428 21.38 -32.78 2.34
C VAL A 428 22.22 -33.92 1.77
N THR A 429 21.65 -35.12 1.74
CA THR A 429 22.14 -36.28 0.98
C THR A 429 21.33 -36.43 -0.30
N ASP A 430 21.76 -37.31 -1.21
CA ASP A 430 21.06 -37.66 -2.46
C ASP A 430 19.64 -38.25 -2.23
N GLU A 431 19.29 -38.58 -0.99
CA GLU A 431 17.98 -39.08 -0.59
C GLU A 431 17.06 -38.01 0.03
N THR A 432 17.51 -36.74 0.07
CA THR A 432 16.77 -35.66 0.74
C THR A 432 15.41 -35.43 0.08
N GLN A 433 14.36 -35.64 0.86
CA GLN A 433 12.98 -35.34 0.48
C GLN A 433 12.61 -33.93 0.90
N LEU A 434 11.98 -33.19 -0.01
CA LEU A 434 11.49 -31.83 0.19
C LEU A 434 9.97 -31.83 0.01
N THR A 435 9.26 -31.27 0.97
CA THR A 435 7.81 -31.09 0.89
C THR A 435 7.51 -29.65 0.48
N ALA A 436 6.78 -29.48 -0.64
CA ALA A 436 6.32 -28.19 -1.11
C ALA A 436 5.10 -27.72 -0.31
N GLY A 437 4.75 -26.43 -0.42
CA GLY A 437 3.63 -25.84 0.30
C GLY A 437 2.25 -26.40 -0.08
N ASP A 438 2.14 -27.12 -1.20
CA ASP A 438 0.94 -27.85 -1.61
C ASP A 438 0.91 -29.31 -1.09
N GLY A 439 1.89 -29.70 -0.25
CA GLY A 439 2.04 -31.05 0.31
C GLY A 439 2.71 -32.06 -0.62
N SER A 440 3.03 -31.70 -1.87
CA SER A 440 3.75 -32.59 -2.79
C SER A 440 5.19 -32.84 -2.31
N VAL A 441 5.67 -34.08 -2.44
CA VAL A 441 7.00 -34.49 -1.96
C VAL A 441 7.92 -34.80 -3.14
N TRP A 442 9.12 -34.25 -3.09
CA TRP A 442 10.10 -34.27 -4.17
C TRP A 442 11.47 -34.69 -3.67
N LYS A 443 12.27 -35.31 -4.54
CA LYS A 443 13.71 -35.55 -4.31
C LYS A 443 14.54 -34.75 -5.29
N ILE A 444 15.70 -34.29 -4.83
CA ILE A 444 16.70 -33.65 -5.67
C ILE A 444 17.35 -34.72 -6.56
N HIS A 445 17.45 -34.47 -7.86
CA HIS A 445 18.16 -35.37 -8.77
C HIS A 445 19.69 -35.25 -8.55
N PRO A 446 20.42 -36.35 -8.27
CA PRO A 446 21.84 -36.30 -7.88
C PRO A 446 22.77 -35.79 -8.99
N ASP A 447 22.47 -36.14 -10.24
CA ASP A 447 23.31 -35.81 -11.38
C ASP A 447 22.62 -34.74 -12.23
N GLY A 448 23.20 -33.55 -12.30
CA GLY A 448 22.75 -32.44 -13.14
C GLY A 448 22.93 -32.67 -14.64
N GLU A 449 22.92 -33.92 -15.09
CA GLU A 449 22.95 -34.26 -16.52
C GLU A 449 21.55 -34.19 -17.11
N GLU A 450 21.45 -33.61 -18.31
CA GLU A 450 20.22 -33.65 -19.10
C GLU A 450 19.84 -35.11 -19.34
N ALA A 451 18.90 -35.63 -18.56
CA ALA A 451 18.23 -36.86 -18.93
C ALA A 451 17.56 -36.62 -20.28
N HIS A 452 18.17 -37.12 -21.35
CA HIS A 452 17.59 -37.12 -22.69
C HIS A 452 16.32 -37.99 -22.68
N GLY A 453 15.19 -37.35 -22.42
CA GLY A 453 13.87 -37.96 -22.44
C GLY A 453 12.76 -36.92 -22.64
N PRO A 454 11.59 -37.31 -23.15
CA PRO A 454 10.48 -36.41 -23.50
C PRO A 454 9.68 -35.90 -22.27
N GLN A 455 10.27 -35.89 -21.07
CA GLN A 455 9.55 -35.59 -19.84
C GLN A 455 9.73 -34.12 -19.47
N MET A 456 8.61 -33.42 -19.27
CA MET A 456 8.58 -32.06 -18.74
C MET A 456 9.36 -31.98 -17.43
N ARG A 457 10.31 -31.04 -17.35
CA ARG A 457 11.22 -30.94 -16.20
C ARG A 457 10.59 -30.14 -15.07
N THR A 458 10.85 -30.59 -13.84
CA THR A 458 10.48 -29.88 -12.61
C THR A 458 11.74 -29.42 -11.90
N PHE A 459 11.72 -28.18 -11.40
CA PHE A 459 12.85 -27.58 -10.69
C PHE A 459 12.44 -27.03 -9.33
N ILE A 460 13.38 -27.09 -8.40
CA ILE A 460 13.43 -26.16 -7.27
C ILE A 460 14.27 -24.96 -7.69
N VAL A 461 13.69 -23.77 -7.64
CA VAL A 461 14.36 -22.50 -7.98
C VAL A 461 14.53 -21.67 -6.73
N PHE A 462 15.77 -21.51 -6.27
CA PHE A 462 16.06 -20.76 -5.04
C PHE A 462 15.87 -19.26 -5.29
N LEU A 463 15.09 -18.59 -4.45
CA LEU A 463 14.78 -17.16 -4.59
C LEU A 463 15.66 -16.28 -3.71
N GLY A 464 16.09 -16.80 -2.57
CA GLY A 464 16.93 -16.07 -1.62
C GLY A 464 16.68 -16.47 -0.17
N SER A 465 17.31 -15.72 0.73
CA SER A 465 17.29 -15.96 2.17
C SER A 465 16.65 -14.80 2.91
N LEU A 466 15.79 -15.07 3.89
CA LEU A 466 15.22 -14.04 4.75
C LEU A 466 16.30 -13.39 5.60
N THR A 467 16.41 -12.08 5.47
CA THR A 467 17.27 -11.24 6.31
C THR A 467 16.54 -10.78 7.55
N GLN A 468 17.27 -10.63 8.65
CA GLN A 468 16.71 -10.18 9.92
C GLN A 468 16.14 -8.77 9.76
N TYR A 469 14.85 -8.61 10.03
CA TYR A 469 14.21 -7.30 10.14
C TYR A 469 14.20 -6.90 11.61
N ASN A 470 14.98 -5.88 11.95
CA ASN A 470 15.06 -5.32 13.30
C ASN A 470 14.32 -3.99 13.32
N SER A 471 13.32 -3.86 14.18
CA SER A 471 12.57 -2.63 14.40
C SER A 471 12.13 -2.58 15.86
N SER A 472 12.03 -1.37 16.41
CA SER A 472 11.58 -1.16 17.79
C SER A 472 10.17 -1.71 18.04
N VAL A 473 9.35 -1.83 16.98
CA VAL A 473 7.98 -2.35 17.04
C VAL A 473 7.94 -3.88 16.99
N PHE A 474 8.77 -4.50 16.13
CA PHE A 474 8.70 -5.95 15.86
C PHE A 474 9.70 -6.78 16.66
N GLY A 475 10.69 -6.12 17.26
CA GLY A 475 11.82 -6.77 17.92
C GLY A 475 12.73 -7.50 16.92
N ARG A 476 13.51 -8.44 17.44
CA ARG A 476 14.40 -9.30 16.65
C ARG A 476 13.80 -10.70 16.53
N ARG A 477 13.50 -11.14 15.31
CA ARG A 477 13.07 -12.52 15.03
C ARG A 477 14.03 -13.19 14.05
N ILE A 478 14.30 -14.47 14.29
CA ILE A 478 15.08 -15.33 13.41
C ILE A 478 14.15 -16.44 12.96
N ASP A 479 13.96 -16.57 11.65
CA ASP A 479 13.27 -17.73 11.08
C ASP A 479 14.33 -18.82 10.81
N PRO A 480 14.32 -19.97 11.51
CA PRO A 480 15.25 -21.05 11.23
C PRO A 480 15.04 -21.64 9.82
N TRP A 481 13.86 -21.41 9.23
CA TRP A 481 13.50 -21.69 7.85
C TRP A 481 13.57 -20.40 7.05
N ALA A 482 14.77 -19.86 6.84
CA ALA A 482 14.98 -18.57 6.19
C ALA A 482 15.02 -18.65 4.65
N GLU A 483 15.42 -19.78 4.09
CA GLU A 483 15.57 -19.93 2.65
C GLU A 483 14.20 -20.09 1.98
N ARG A 484 14.01 -19.44 0.83
CA ARG A 484 12.77 -19.52 0.03
C ARG A 484 13.09 -20.01 -1.38
N ALA A 485 12.24 -20.89 -1.89
CA ALA A 485 12.34 -21.37 -3.27
C ALA A 485 10.96 -21.57 -3.90
N MET A 486 10.91 -21.62 -5.22
CA MET A 486 9.73 -21.98 -6.00
C MET A 486 9.83 -23.41 -6.50
N LEU A 487 8.70 -24.11 -6.52
CA LEU A 487 8.50 -25.31 -7.35
C LEU A 487 7.99 -24.85 -8.72
N VAL A 488 8.75 -25.11 -9.77
CA VAL A 488 8.37 -24.73 -11.14
C VAL A 488 8.38 -25.94 -12.07
N GLU A 489 7.43 -25.98 -13.00
CA GLU A 489 7.26 -27.07 -13.95
C GLU A 489 7.28 -26.53 -15.39
N GLU A 490 8.03 -27.21 -16.26
CA GLU A 490 8.10 -26.91 -17.68
C GLU A 490 6.77 -27.31 -18.36
N HIS A 491 6.11 -26.38 -19.03
CA HIS A 491 4.84 -26.65 -19.75
C HIS A 491 5.00 -26.54 -21.27
N GLU A 492 6.03 -25.85 -21.72
CA GLU A 492 6.47 -25.75 -23.11
C GLU A 492 7.99 -25.65 -23.08
N ALA A 493 8.69 -26.00 -24.17
CA ALA A 493 10.15 -25.99 -24.21
C ALA A 493 10.72 -24.67 -23.66
N ARG A 494 11.47 -24.76 -22.55
CA ARG A 494 12.09 -23.65 -21.80
C ARG A 494 11.13 -22.64 -21.17
N LYS A 495 9.83 -22.90 -21.14
CA LYS A 495 8.82 -22.09 -20.45
C LYS A 495 8.26 -22.84 -19.26
N PHE A 496 8.23 -22.14 -18.13
CA PHE A 496 7.92 -22.72 -16.82
C PHE A 496 6.76 -21.98 -16.20
N HIS A 497 5.96 -22.68 -15.41
CA HIS A 497 4.97 -22.06 -14.53
C HIS A 497 5.30 -22.40 -13.07
N ARG A 498 4.94 -21.49 -12.15
CA ARG A 498 5.07 -21.73 -10.70
C ARG A 498 3.92 -22.61 -10.27
N ARG A 499 4.23 -23.76 -9.68
CA ARG A 499 3.24 -24.67 -9.10
C ARG A 499 3.06 -24.44 -7.60
N SER A 500 4.17 -24.34 -6.87
CA SER A 500 4.16 -24.21 -5.41
C SER A 500 5.44 -23.52 -4.92
N TYR A 501 5.72 -23.62 -3.62
CA TYR A 501 6.88 -23.01 -2.96
C TYR A 501 7.52 -23.96 -1.95
N PHE A 502 8.74 -23.62 -1.53
CA PHE A 502 9.44 -24.26 -0.43
C PHE A 502 9.89 -23.21 0.59
N MET A 503 9.76 -23.54 1.87
CA MET A 503 10.52 -22.92 2.96
C MET A 503 11.57 -23.93 3.37
N LEU A 504 12.84 -23.52 3.44
CA LEU A 504 13.96 -24.42 3.70
C LEU A 504 14.80 -23.91 4.88
N PRO A 505 15.40 -24.79 5.68
CA PRO A 505 16.25 -24.38 6.78
C PRO A 505 17.53 -23.70 6.28
N LEU A 506 18.03 -22.74 7.05
CA LEU A 506 19.27 -22.01 6.73
C LEU A 506 20.48 -22.94 6.53
N ALA A 507 20.44 -24.15 7.10
CA ALA A 507 21.45 -25.18 6.93
C ALA A 507 21.62 -25.65 5.47
N LEU A 508 20.64 -25.44 4.59
CA LEU A 508 20.76 -25.76 3.15
C LEU A 508 21.59 -24.74 2.37
N LYS A 509 21.91 -23.58 2.94
CA LYS A 509 22.61 -22.50 2.22
C LYS A 509 23.90 -22.96 1.51
N PRO A 510 24.81 -23.74 2.12
CA PRO A 510 26.01 -24.23 1.43
C PRO A 510 25.70 -25.14 0.24
N TYR A 511 24.60 -25.89 0.28
CA TYR A 511 24.14 -26.69 -0.86
C TYR A 511 23.64 -25.77 -1.99
N ILE A 512 22.81 -24.77 -1.68
CA ILE A 512 22.28 -23.80 -2.64
C ILE A 512 23.41 -23.07 -3.38
N GLU A 513 24.47 -22.69 -2.66
CA GLU A 513 25.64 -22.01 -3.23
C GLU A 513 26.37 -22.89 -4.27
N ARG A 514 26.38 -24.21 -4.09
CA ARG A 514 26.96 -25.19 -5.03
C ARG A 514 26.08 -25.52 -6.23
N CYS A 515 24.77 -25.27 -6.16
CA CYS A 515 23.87 -25.53 -7.27
C CYS A 515 24.30 -24.76 -8.54
N GLN A 516 23.97 -25.31 -9.71
CA GLN A 516 24.15 -24.59 -10.96
C GLN A 516 23.10 -23.47 -11.10
N SER A 517 23.45 -22.44 -11.86
CA SER A 517 22.50 -21.37 -12.21
C SER A 517 21.82 -21.73 -13.54
N TYR A 518 20.51 -21.63 -13.56
CA TYR A 518 19.68 -21.87 -14.74
C TYR A 518 18.93 -20.60 -15.10
N THR A 519 18.60 -20.44 -16.38
CA THR A 519 17.72 -19.38 -16.86
C THR A 519 16.31 -19.91 -17.03
N PHE A 520 15.34 -19.22 -16.42
CA PHE A 520 13.93 -19.58 -16.44
C PHE A 520 13.13 -18.50 -17.15
N CYS A 521 12.22 -18.93 -18.02
CA CYS A 521 11.15 -18.09 -18.58
C CYS A 521 9.85 -18.45 -17.84
N LEU A 522 9.55 -17.73 -16.76
CA LEU A 522 8.48 -18.04 -15.80
C LEU A 522 7.21 -17.23 -16.11
N GLY A 523 6.14 -17.93 -16.48
CA GLY A 523 4.84 -17.35 -16.81
C GLY A 523 3.88 -18.45 -17.27
N GLY A 524 2.86 -18.10 -18.05
CA GLY A 524 1.98 -19.12 -18.62
C GLY A 524 0.96 -19.69 -17.61
N PRO A 525 0.28 -20.78 -17.96
CA PRO A 525 -0.95 -21.21 -17.29
C PRO A 525 -0.74 -21.56 -15.80
N VAL A 526 -1.82 -21.45 -15.02
CA VAL A 526 -2.01 -22.19 -13.75
C VAL A 526 -3.20 -23.11 -13.95
#